data_AF-A0A3S0IDQ0-F1
#
_entry.id   AF-A0A3S0IDQ0-F1
#
_cell.length_a   1.000
_cell.length_b   1.000
_cell.length_c   1.000
_cell.angle_alpha   90.00
_cell.angle_beta   90.00
_cell.angle_gamma   90.00
#
_symmetry.space_group_name_H-M   'P 1'
#
loop_
_entity.id
_entity.type
_entity.pdbx_description
1 polymer ?
#
loop_
_entity_poly.entity_id
_entity_poly.type
_entity_poly.pdbx_seq_one_letter_code
_entity_poly.pdbx_strand_id
1 'polypeptide(L)'
;MIGDAFHPRKATISLRVDHQVKMAAKNYARQRQTPLSEVMRSLLVRYVAECARENAQASPDLLQQRPHQYVDLARLQRLLSGLD
;
A
#
# COMPACT_ATOMS: atom_id res chain seq x y z
N MET A 1 11.40 -20.13 -18.70
CA MET A 1 10.05 -19.67 -18.37
C MET A 1 10.14 -18.66 -17.25
N ILE A 2 9.44 -17.54 -17.44
CA ILE A 2 8.79 -16.69 -16.44
C ILE A 2 9.70 -16.02 -15.41
N GLY A 3 10.17 -14.84 -15.77
CA GLY A 3 10.37 -13.74 -14.83
C GLY A 3 9.68 -12.54 -15.45
N ASP A 4 8.34 -12.51 -15.41
CA ASP A 4 7.57 -11.35 -15.85
C ASP A 4 8.11 -10.15 -15.08
N ALA A 5 8.83 -9.26 -15.79
CA ALA A 5 9.19 -7.97 -15.27
C ALA A 5 7.89 -7.36 -14.76
N PHE A 6 7.78 -7.21 -13.43
CA PHE A 6 6.61 -6.64 -12.78
C PHE A 6 6.45 -5.21 -13.28
N HIS A 7 5.74 -5.07 -14.40
CA HIS A 7 5.20 -3.81 -14.84
C HIS A 7 3.91 -3.68 -14.05
N PRO A 8 3.85 -2.82 -13.02
CA PRO A 8 2.57 -2.50 -12.42
C PRO A 8 1.74 -1.81 -13.50
N ARG A 9 1.01 -2.58 -14.30
CA ARG A 9 -0.14 -2.07 -15.04
C ARG A 9 -0.96 -1.36 -13.98
N LYS A 10 -1.29 -0.08 -14.20
CA LYS A 10 -2.16 0.68 -13.29
C LYS A 10 -3.45 -0.14 -13.15
N ALA A 11 -3.52 -0.96 -12.10
CA ALA A 11 -4.67 -1.77 -11.80
C ALA A 11 -5.68 -0.81 -11.18
N THR A 12 -6.76 -0.55 -11.91
CA THR A 12 -7.87 0.21 -11.35
C THR A 12 -8.54 -0.68 -10.31
N ILE A 13 -8.48 -0.26 -9.05
CA ILE A 13 -9.13 -0.94 -7.93
C ILE A 13 -10.33 -0.11 -7.46
N SER A 14 -11.46 -0.78 -7.21
CA SER A 14 -12.62 -0.19 -6.57
C SER A 14 -12.58 -0.51 -5.07
N LEU A 15 -12.37 0.52 -4.25
CA LEU A 15 -12.30 0.37 -2.80
C LEU A 15 -13.60 0.90 -2.15
N ARG A 16 -14.21 0.12 -1.26
CA ARG A 16 -15.25 0.61 -0.36
C ARG A 16 -14.58 1.11 0.92
N VAL A 17 -14.89 2.34 1.28
CA VAL A 17 -14.40 3.00 2.51
C VAL A 17 -15.55 3.70 3.19
N ASP A 18 -15.40 3.91 4.49
CA ASP A 18 -16.34 4.72 5.26
C ASP A 18 -16.49 6.14 4.67
N HIS A 19 -17.69 6.71 4.80
CA HIS A 19 -18.01 8.01 4.24
C HIS A 19 -17.16 9.13 4.84
N GLN A 20 -16.91 9.12 6.15
CA GLN A 20 -16.12 10.16 6.82
C GLN A 20 -14.67 10.10 6.35
N VAL A 21 -14.10 8.90 6.25
CA VAL A 21 -12.74 8.68 5.72
C VAL A 21 -12.63 9.20 4.29
N LYS A 22 -13.62 8.90 3.44
CA LYS A 22 -13.68 9.41 2.07
C LYS A 22 -13.70 10.93 2.01
N MET A 23 -14.47 11.59 2.89
CA MET A 23 -14.56 13.05 2.93
C MET A 23 -13.25 13.69 3.41
N ALA A 24 -12.61 13.12 4.43
CA ALA A 24 -11.30 13.57 4.90
C ALA A 24 -10.25 13.47 3.79
N ALA A 25 -10.18 12.33 3.09
CA ALA A 25 -9.26 12.13 1.97
C ALA A 25 -9.53 13.12 0.81
N LYS A 26 -10.79 13.39 0.49
CA LYS A 26 -11.17 14.41 -0.52
C LYS A 26 -10.72 15.82 -0.13
N ASN A 27 -10.91 16.21 1.12
CA ASN A 27 -10.50 17.53 1.60
C ASN A 27 -8.98 17.69 1.57
N TYR A 28 -8.26 16.65 2.00
CA TYR A 28 -6.80 16.63 1.92
C TYR A 28 -6.28 16.72 0.47
N ALA A 29 -6.88 15.94 -0.44
CA ALA A 29 -6.55 15.97 -1.87
C ALA A 29 -6.75 17.38 -2.46
N ARG A 30 -7.84 18.06 -2.10
CA ARG A 30 -8.11 19.45 -2.51
C ARG A 30 -7.07 20.43 -1.96
N GLN A 31 -6.76 20.34 -0.67
CA GLN A 31 -5.76 21.22 -0.03
C GLN A 31 -4.37 21.08 -0.67
N ARG A 32 -4.00 19.86 -1.05
CA ARG A 32 -2.71 19.53 -1.67
C ARG A 32 -2.70 19.69 -3.19
N GLN A 33 -3.86 19.98 -3.81
CA GLN A 33 -4.04 20.00 -5.27
C GLN A 33 -3.59 18.67 -5.95
N THR A 34 -3.86 17.54 -5.30
CA THR A 34 -3.49 16.21 -5.81
C THR A 34 -4.73 15.38 -6.18
N PRO A 35 -4.63 14.42 -7.11
CA PRO A 35 -5.72 13.47 -7.38
C PRO A 35 -6.05 12.63 -6.14
N LEU A 36 -7.35 12.41 -5.89
CA LEU A 36 -7.80 11.55 -4.78
C LEU A 36 -7.19 10.13 -4.86
N SER A 37 -7.00 9.60 -6.06
CA SER A 37 -6.39 8.27 -6.27
C SER A 37 -4.95 8.20 -5.76
N GLU A 38 -4.20 9.29 -5.82
CA GLU A 38 -2.83 9.37 -5.32
C GLU A 38 -2.82 9.42 -3.79
N VAL A 39 -3.69 10.24 -3.19
CA VAL A 39 -3.90 10.26 -1.74
C VAL A 39 -4.30 8.87 -1.21
N MET A 40 -5.27 8.23 -1.85
CA MET A 40 -5.73 6.89 -1.47
C MET A 40 -4.62 5.84 -1.65
N ARG A 41 -3.80 5.93 -2.69
CA ARG A 41 -2.64 5.06 -2.89
C ARG A 41 -1.66 5.22 -1.74
N SER A 42 -1.28 6.44 -1.37
CA SER A 42 -0.33 6.69 -0.29
C SER A 42 -0.84 6.17 1.05
N LEU A 43 -2.13 6.36 1.35
CA LEU A 43 -2.77 5.81 2.55
C LEU A 43 -2.74 4.28 2.57
N LEU A 44 -3.08 3.64 1.46
CA LEU A 44 -3.05 2.17 1.34
C LEU A 44 -1.64 1.60 1.51
N VAL A 45 -0.63 2.23 0.90
CA VAL A 45 0.77 1.78 1.02
C VAL A 45 1.24 1.89 2.48
N ARG A 46 0.91 2.99 3.18
CA ARG A 46 1.24 3.15 4.61
C ARG A 46 0.55 2.10 5.47
N TYR A 47 -0.75 1.88 5.27
CA TYR A 47 -1.51 0.87 6.01
C TYR A 47 -0.92 -0.54 5.82
N VAL A 48 -0.63 -0.95 4.59
CA VAL A 48 -0.03 -2.25 4.30
C VAL A 48 1.34 -2.40 4.96
N ALA A 49 2.14 -1.33 4.99
CA ALA A 49 3.43 -1.33 5.66
C ALA A 49 3.32 -1.47 7.19
N GLU A 50 2.36 -0.76 7.80
CA GLU A 50 2.07 -0.87 9.23
C GLU A 50 1.64 -2.29 9.60
N CYS A 51 0.69 -2.87 8.84
CA CYS A 51 0.29 -4.26 9.03
C CYS A 51 1.46 -5.23 8.85
N ALA A 52 2.33 -5.02 7.86
CA ALA A 52 3.50 -5.87 7.65
C ALA A 52 4.47 -5.80 8.85
N ARG A 53 4.66 -4.62 9.43
CA ARG A 53 5.49 -4.41 10.63
C ARG A 53 4.86 -5.07 11.85
N GLU A 54 3.56 -4.89 12.07
CA GLU A 54 2.82 -5.52 13.18
C GLU A 54 2.86 -7.04 13.07
N ASN A 55 2.64 -7.59 11.87
CA ASN A 55 2.73 -9.02 11.62
C ASN A 55 4.14 -9.57 11.88
N ALA A 56 5.18 -8.81 11.50
CA ALA A 56 6.57 -9.19 11.78
C ALA A 56 6.86 -9.28 13.29
N GLN A 57 6.22 -8.42 14.10
CA GLN A 57 6.36 -8.42 15.55
C GLN A 57 5.52 -9.51 16.21
N ALA A 58 4.29 -9.73 15.75
CA ALA A 58 3.33 -10.64 16.36
C ALA A 58 3.55 -12.11 15.98
N SER A 59 4.11 -12.38 14.80
CA SER A 59 4.29 -13.74 14.28
C SER A 59 5.47 -13.80 13.33
N PRO A 60 6.70 -13.85 13.86
CA PRO A 60 7.91 -13.92 13.04
C PRO A 60 7.95 -15.17 12.13
N ASP A 61 7.27 -16.25 12.51
CA ASP A 61 7.24 -17.52 11.76
C ASP A 61 6.37 -17.45 10.48
N LEU A 62 5.32 -16.61 10.47
CA LEU A 62 4.48 -16.37 9.27
C LEU A 62 5.29 -15.71 8.14
N LEU A 63 6.37 -15.02 8.48
CA LEU A 63 7.30 -14.45 7.52
C LEU A 63 8.35 -15.45 7.00
N GLN A 64 8.49 -16.63 7.61
CA GLN A 64 9.36 -17.70 7.13
C GLN A 64 8.65 -18.60 6.10
N GLN A 65 7.33 -18.78 6.22
CA GLN A 65 6.50 -19.56 5.30
C GLN A 65 5.71 -18.69 4.31
N ARG A 66 6.28 -17.56 3.86
CA ARG A 66 5.54 -16.63 2.98
C ARG A 66 5.14 -17.31 1.67
N PRO A 67 3.86 -17.35 1.31
CA PRO A 67 3.46 -17.57 -0.08
C PRO A 67 4.15 -16.51 -0.95
N HIS A 68 4.67 -16.88 -2.12
CA HIS A 68 5.38 -15.98 -3.06
C HIS A 68 4.62 -14.70 -3.45
N GLN A 69 3.34 -14.61 -3.11
CA GLN A 69 2.44 -13.49 -3.38
C GLN A 69 2.51 -12.38 -2.31
N TYR A 70 3.09 -12.63 -1.14
CA TYR A 70 3.26 -11.60 -0.10
C TYR A 70 4.44 -10.68 -0.44
N VAL A 71 4.18 -9.38 -0.43
CA VAL A 71 5.20 -8.35 -0.70
C VAL A 71 6.27 -8.42 0.38
N ASP A 72 7.52 -8.59 -0.05
CA ASP A 72 8.67 -8.56 0.85
C ASP A 72 8.80 -7.19 1.53
N LEU A 73 9.09 -7.19 2.84
CA LEU A 73 9.20 -6.00 3.68
C LEU A 73 10.22 -5.01 3.10
N ALA A 74 11.34 -5.51 2.57
CA ALA A 74 12.38 -4.68 1.92
C ALA A 74 11.87 -3.97 0.66
N ARG A 75 10.90 -4.56 -0.04
CA ARG A 75 10.26 -3.97 -1.22
C ARG A 75 9.21 -2.93 -0.83
N LEU A 76 8.49 -3.19 0.26
CA LEU A 76 7.55 -2.25 0.87
C LEU A 76 8.24 -0.98 1.38
N GLN A 77 9.38 -1.14 2.07
CA GLN A 77 10.21 -0.02 2.53
C GLN A 77 10.68 0.86 1.38
N ARG A 78 11.15 0.26 0.27
CA ARG A 78 11.53 1.02 -0.94
C ARG A 78 10.38 1.81 -1.56
N LEU A 79 9.15 1.28 -1.53
CA LEU A 79 7.97 2.01 -2.00
C LEU A 79 7.64 3.20 -1.10
N LEU A 80 7.81 3.05 0.22
CA LEU A 80 7.60 4.13 1.18
C LEU A 80 8.62 5.26 1.03
N SER A 81 9.90 4.94 0.79
CA SER A 81 10.96 5.93 0.59
C SER A 81 10.82 6.75 -0.70
N GLY A 82 9.98 6.32 -1.65
CA GLY A 82 9.68 7.07 -2.88
C GLY A 82 8.39 7.89 -2.82
N LEU A 83 7.76 8.00 -1.65
CA LEU A 83 6.53 8.77 -1.42
C LEU A 83 6.78 10.10 -0.67
N ASP A 84 8.04 10.40 -0.32
CA ASP A 84 8.51 11.69 0.20
C ASP A 84 8.89 12.64 -0.95
#